data_AF-A0A6C0CDZ5-F1
#
_entry.id   AF-A0A6C0CDZ5-F1
#
_cell.length_a   1.000
_cell.length_b   1.000
_cell.length_c   1.000
_cell.angle_alpha   90.00
_cell.angle_beta   90.00
_cell.angle_gamma   90.00
#
_symmetry.space_group_name_H-M   'P 1'
#
loop_
_entity.id
_entity.type
_entity.pdbx_description
1 polymer ?
#
loop_
_entity_poly.entity_id
_entity_poly.type
_entity_poly.pdbx_seq_one_letter_code
_entity_poly.pdbx_strand_id
1 'polypeptide(L)'
;MGLGLGLDLGLDLDITNYDYEDILKLFDINKDFSIEDLKKAKKKVLASHPDKSGLDKSYFLFFSSAYKILFSIYNFRTKHSSLTNLNNYNENYSAEKDDANEVLIHKLSASKSKKEFNSWFNEQFESFKISNDYEKNGYGDWLNEANNEKTTLCKDLTSMNKIIDEKKKALRSSMLMTKQEVREFNNSHYCDLTNSKPEDYSSGLFSKFQYEDLKKAHNESIIPVTNEDNISKYTSLEDIRLKRANQSLTPLQEHEATTYLNKSKEDENNLSSMRAYNLLKQDEVSRQQNERFWSNLKRIM
;
A
#
# COMPACT_ATOMS: atom_id res chain seq x y z
N MET A 1 -17.29 6.09 49.55
CA MET A 1 -17.69 6.98 48.43
C MET A 1 -17.09 6.39 47.17
N GLY A 2 -17.95 5.91 46.29
CA GLY A 2 -17.56 5.22 45.07
C GLY A 2 -16.93 6.17 44.07
N LEU A 3 -15.89 5.70 43.41
CA LEU A 3 -15.49 6.16 42.10
C LEU A 3 -15.65 4.95 41.18
N GLY A 4 -16.88 4.77 40.70
CA GLY A 4 -17.16 3.95 39.54
C GLY A 4 -16.54 4.65 38.34
N LEU A 5 -15.33 4.24 37.98
CA LEU A 5 -14.77 4.48 36.66
C LEU A 5 -15.29 3.36 35.76
N GLY A 6 -16.53 3.53 35.30
CA GLY A 6 -17.00 2.91 34.08
C GLY A 6 -16.24 3.52 32.92
N LEU A 7 -15.03 3.02 32.68
CA LEU A 7 -14.41 3.09 31.37
C LEU A 7 -14.85 1.83 30.64
N ASP A 8 -16.04 1.91 30.03
CA ASP A 8 -16.32 1.09 28.86
C ASP A 8 -15.36 1.55 27.76
N LEU A 9 -14.12 1.05 27.82
CA LEU A 9 -13.23 1.04 26.67
C LEU A 9 -13.90 0.08 25.69
N GLY A 10 -14.82 0.62 24.90
CA GLY A 10 -15.56 -0.06 23.84
C GLY A 10 -14.58 -0.64 22.83
N LEU A 11 -14.01 -1.79 23.19
CA LEU A 11 -13.04 -2.51 22.40
C LEU A 11 -13.83 -3.17 21.29
N ASP A 12 -13.63 -2.71 20.07
CA ASP A 12 -14.29 -3.29 18.91
C ASP A 12 -13.82 -4.74 18.78
N LEU A 13 -14.77 -5.67 18.88
CA LEU A 13 -14.52 -7.11 18.84
C LEU A 13 -14.44 -7.64 17.40
N ASP A 14 -14.62 -6.77 16.41
CA ASP A 14 -14.46 -7.10 15.01
C ASP A 14 -13.00 -6.86 14.56
N ILE A 15 -12.29 -7.96 14.31
CA ILE A 15 -10.90 -7.93 13.85
C ILE A 15 -10.73 -7.27 12.47
N THR A 16 -11.80 -7.18 11.67
CA THR A 16 -11.74 -6.63 10.31
C THR A 16 -11.53 -5.11 10.28
N ASN A 17 -11.85 -4.44 11.40
CA ASN A 17 -11.70 -2.99 11.57
C ASN A 17 -10.29 -2.58 12.05
N TYR A 18 -9.41 -3.53 12.34
CA TYR A 18 -8.06 -3.25 12.83
C TYR A 18 -7.05 -3.28 11.68
N ASP A 19 -6.10 -2.36 11.71
CA ASP A 19 -4.95 -2.40 10.81
C ASP A 19 -3.78 -3.17 11.44
N TYR A 20 -2.77 -3.48 10.62
CA TYR A 20 -1.58 -4.20 11.08
C TYR A 20 -0.93 -3.58 12.32
N GLU A 21 -0.81 -2.24 12.34
CA GLU A 21 -0.26 -1.49 13.48
C GLU A 21 -1.10 -1.66 14.74
N ASP A 22 -2.42 -1.75 14.63
CA ASP A 22 -3.30 -1.88 15.78
C ASP A 22 -3.28 -3.31 16.33
N ILE A 23 -3.12 -4.31 15.47
CA ILE A 23 -2.89 -5.71 15.88
C ILE A 23 -1.55 -5.82 16.62
N LEU A 24 -0.50 -5.13 16.18
CA LEU A 24 0.78 -5.09 16.88
C LEU A 24 0.65 -4.42 18.27
N LYS A 25 -0.03 -3.28 18.35
CA LYS A 25 -0.31 -2.59 19.62
C LYS A 25 -1.14 -3.45 20.56
N LEU A 26 -2.11 -4.21 20.05
CA LEU A 26 -2.97 -5.08 20.86
C LEU A 26 -2.17 -6.10 21.68
N PHE A 27 -1.08 -6.61 21.11
CA PHE A 27 -0.20 -7.56 21.81
C PHE A 27 1.02 -6.92 22.46
N ASP A 28 1.20 -5.60 22.32
CA ASP A 28 2.39 -4.87 22.76
C ASP A 28 3.67 -5.46 22.15
N ILE A 29 3.66 -5.56 20.82
CA ILE A 29 4.69 -6.22 20.01
C ILE A 29 5.26 -5.21 19.00
N ASN A 30 6.59 -5.21 18.83
CA ASN A 30 7.25 -4.38 17.83
C ASN A 30 7.11 -4.97 16.41
N LYS A 31 7.28 -4.19 15.35
CA LYS A 31 7.15 -4.63 13.95
C LYS A 31 8.15 -5.75 13.60
N ASP A 32 9.33 -5.70 14.17
CA ASP A 32 10.38 -6.73 14.06
C ASP A 32 10.24 -7.87 15.09
N PHE A 33 9.03 -8.40 15.24
CA PHE A 33 8.76 -9.39 16.28
C PHE A 33 9.34 -10.78 16.01
N SER A 34 9.81 -11.43 17.07
CA SER A 34 10.41 -12.76 17.01
C SER A 34 9.42 -13.89 17.36
N ILE A 35 9.89 -15.14 17.28
CA ILE A 35 9.13 -16.31 17.79
C ILE A 35 8.83 -16.14 19.29
N GLU A 36 9.72 -15.50 20.04
CA GLU A 36 9.51 -15.29 21.48
C GLU A 36 8.35 -14.34 21.75
N ASP A 37 8.20 -13.31 20.93
CA ASP A 37 7.11 -12.35 21.03
C ASP A 37 5.78 -12.99 20.63
N LEU A 38 5.78 -13.88 19.62
CA LEU A 38 4.62 -14.74 19.33
C LEU A 38 4.26 -15.66 20.50
N LYS A 39 5.25 -16.23 21.20
CA LYS A 39 4.98 -17.04 22.41
C LYS A 39 4.35 -16.19 23.52
N LYS A 40 4.78 -14.94 23.70
CA LYS A 40 4.15 -13.99 24.64
C LYS A 40 2.72 -13.65 24.22
N ALA A 41 2.50 -13.38 22.94
CA ALA A 41 1.17 -13.16 22.36
C ALA A 41 0.24 -14.33 22.65
N LYS A 42 0.70 -15.56 22.38
CA LYS A 42 -0.04 -16.79 22.64
C LYS A 42 -0.43 -16.95 24.11
N LYS A 43 0.46 -16.57 25.04
CA LYS A 43 0.14 -16.56 26.47
C LYS A 43 -0.95 -15.55 26.81
N LYS A 44 -0.94 -14.35 26.20
CA LYS A 44 -2.01 -13.36 26.35
C LYS A 44 -3.36 -13.90 25.84
N VAL A 45 -3.40 -14.51 24.65
CA VAL A 45 -4.63 -15.15 24.11
C VAL A 45 -5.19 -16.21 25.06
N LEU A 46 -4.32 -17.05 25.62
CA LEU A 46 -4.74 -18.09 26.58
C LEU A 46 -5.27 -17.51 27.89
N ALA A 47 -4.79 -16.34 28.30
CA ALA A 47 -5.31 -15.64 29.47
C ALA A 47 -6.71 -15.05 29.20
N SER A 48 -7.02 -14.68 27.96
CA SER A 48 -8.34 -14.20 27.54
C SER A 48 -9.40 -15.31 27.43
N HIS A 49 -9.06 -16.58 27.70
CA HIS A 49 -10.02 -17.68 27.64
C HIS A 49 -11.14 -17.49 28.69
N PRO A 50 -12.42 -17.73 28.35
CA PRO A 50 -13.57 -17.46 29.24
C PRO A 50 -13.45 -18.16 30.60
N ASP A 51 -12.86 -19.36 30.62
CA ASP A 51 -12.60 -20.13 31.85
C ASP A 51 -11.58 -19.48 32.81
N LYS A 52 -10.71 -18.58 32.32
CA LYS A 52 -9.64 -17.94 33.11
C LYS A 52 -9.92 -16.47 33.40
N SER A 53 -10.48 -15.75 32.44
CA SER A 53 -10.78 -14.32 32.55
C SER A 53 -12.20 -14.03 33.03
N GLY A 54 -13.13 -14.99 32.89
CA GLY A 54 -14.55 -14.76 33.08
C GLY A 54 -15.19 -13.85 32.02
N LEU A 55 -14.44 -13.49 30.96
CA LEU A 55 -14.93 -12.65 29.85
C LEU A 55 -15.72 -13.48 28.84
N ASP A 56 -16.54 -12.80 28.04
CA ASP A 56 -17.33 -13.47 27.01
C ASP A 56 -16.44 -14.15 25.95
N LYS A 57 -16.97 -15.21 25.34
CA LYS A 57 -16.29 -15.99 24.30
C LYS A 57 -15.82 -15.12 23.13
N SER A 58 -16.54 -14.04 22.83
CA SER A 58 -16.19 -13.07 21.78
C SER A 58 -14.78 -12.49 21.93
N TYR A 59 -14.35 -12.14 23.14
CA TYR A 59 -13.00 -11.63 23.40
C TYR A 59 -11.94 -12.67 23.05
N PHE A 60 -12.14 -13.93 23.44
CA PHE A 60 -11.19 -15.00 23.12
C PHE A 60 -11.10 -15.23 21.60
N LEU A 61 -12.23 -15.21 20.89
CA LEU A 61 -12.25 -15.34 19.43
C LEU A 61 -11.51 -14.19 18.76
N PHE A 62 -11.74 -12.96 19.20
CA PHE A 62 -11.03 -11.77 18.72
C PHE A 62 -9.51 -11.91 18.89
N PHE A 63 -9.03 -12.16 20.11
CA PHE A 63 -7.59 -12.34 20.38
C PHE A 63 -7.00 -13.54 19.63
N SER A 64 -7.76 -14.64 19.48
CA SER A 64 -7.30 -15.80 18.71
C SER A 64 -7.17 -15.49 17.22
N SER A 65 -8.10 -14.73 16.64
CA SER A 65 -8.04 -14.33 15.23
C SER A 65 -6.86 -13.38 15.00
N ALA A 66 -6.69 -12.38 15.86
CA ALA A 66 -5.57 -11.44 15.81
C ALA A 66 -4.21 -12.17 15.89
N TYR A 67 -4.07 -13.17 16.77
CA TYR A 67 -2.87 -14.01 16.85
C TYR A 67 -2.63 -14.85 15.59
N LYS A 68 -3.68 -15.42 14.99
CA LYS A 68 -3.54 -16.17 13.73
C LYS A 68 -3.01 -15.29 12.61
N ILE A 69 -3.49 -14.05 12.50
CA ILE A 69 -3.00 -13.07 11.53
C ILE A 69 -1.50 -12.82 11.75
N LEU A 70 -1.08 -12.50 12.98
CA LEU A 70 0.34 -12.30 13.31
C LEU A 70 1.21 -13.52 12.99
N PHE A 71 0.72 -14.71 13.29
CA PHE A 71 1.43 -15.95 12.99
C PHE A 71 1.56 -16.20 11.48
N SER A 72 0.52 -15.92 10.69
CA SER A 72 0.56 -16.01 9.23
C SER A 72 1.56 -15.03 8.63
N ILE A 73 1.59 -13.78 9.11
CA ILE A 73 2.58 -12.76 8.68
C ILE A 73 4.00 -13.20 9.01
N TYR A 74 4.23 -13.71 10.23
CA TYR A 74 5.54 -14.24 10.63
C TYR A 74 5.99 -15.38 9.71
N ASN A 75 5.12 -16.35 9.46
CA ASN A 75 5.42 -17.46 8.57
C ASN A 75 5.74 -16.97 7.16
N PHE A 76 4.97 -16.02 6.62
CA PHE A 76 5.22 -15.41 5.32
C PHE A 76 6.63 -14.80 5.25
N ARG A 77 7.02 -13.99 6.25
CA ARG A 77 8.35 -13.39 6.34
C ARG A 77 9.47 -14.44 6.42
N THR A 78 9.31 -15.47 7.26
CA THR A 78 10.33 -16.51 7.43
C THR A 78 10.47 -17.47 6.25
N LYS A 79 9.37 -17.83 5.59
CA LYS A 79 9.36 -18.71 4.42
C LYS A 79 10.07 -18.04 3.24
N HIS A 80 9.92 -16.73 3.08
CA HIS A 80 10.68 -15.95 2.11
C HIS A 80 12.20 -16.00 2.37
N SER A 81 12.63 -15.99 3.66
CA SER A 81 14.06 -16.12 4.01
C SER A 81 14.64 -17.53 3.77
N SER A 82 13.80 -18.56 3.69
CA SER A 82 14.21 -19.98 3.58
C SER A 82 14.26 -20.49 2.14
N LEU A 83 14.32 -19.61 1.14
CA LEU A 83 14.33 -19.94 -0.30
C LEU A 83 15.64 -20.57 -0.80
N THR A 84 16.18 -21.56 -0.08
CA THR A 84 17.12 -22.55 -0.63
C THR A 84 16.40 -23.67 -1.41
N ASN A 85 15.07 -23.66 -1.48
CA ASN A 85 14.27 -24.67 -2.18
C ASN A 85 13.34 -24.05 -3.24
N LEU A 86 13.93 -23.46 -4.28
CA LEU A 86 13.21 -22.95 -5.45
C LEU A 86 12.50 -24.05 -6.28
N ASN A 87 12.74 -25.33 -5.98
CA ASN A 87 12.22 -26.47 -6.73
C ASN A 87 10.77 -26.86 -6.40
N ASN A 88 10.10 -26.17 -5.46
CA ASN A 88 8.72 -26.48 -5.05
C ASN A 88 7.65 -25.51 -5.57
N TYR A 89 8.00 -24.56 -6.44
CA TYR A 89 7.03 -23.65 -7.10
C TYR A 89 6.36 -24.26 -8.35
N ASN A 90 6.36 -25.60 -8.45
CA ASN A 90 5.49 -26.34 -9.36
C ASN A 90 4.36 -27.01 -8.56
N GLU A 91 3.74 -26.30 -7.62
CA GLU A 91 2.36 -26.63 -7.26
C GLU A 91 1.54 -26.31 -8.50
N ASN A 92 1.32 -27.33 -9.33
CA ASN A 92 0.30 -27.30 -10.37
C ASN A 92 -0.95 -26.70 -9.71
N TYR A 93 -1.35 -25.52 -10.17
CA TYR A 93 -2.59 -24.87 -9.76
C TYR A 93 -3.74 -25.77 -10.23
N SER A 94 -4.01 -26.83 -9.48
CA SER A 94 -5.17 -27.67 -9.68
C SER A 94 -6.29 -26.90 -9.02
N ALA A 95 -6.96 -26.05 -9.79
CA ALA A 95 -8.26 -25.55 -9.39
C ALA A 95 -9.11 -26.79 -9.14
N GLU A 96 -9.37 -27.12 -7.86
CA GLU A 96 -10.29 -28.18 -7.51
C GLU A 96 -11.60 -27.87 -8.22
N LYS A 97 -11.95 -28.72 -9.19
CA LYS A 97 -13.23 -28.61 -9.88
C LYS A 97 -14.32 -28.94 -8.87
N ASP A 98 -15.11 -27.95 -8.52
CA ASP A 98 -16.35 -28.17 -7.78
C ASP A 98 -17.44 -28.55 -8.80
N ASP A 99 -17.64 -29.85 -8.96
CA ASP A 99 -18.64 -30.43 -9.88
C ASP A 99 -20.05 -29.90 -9.60
N ALA A 100 -20.38 -29.54 -8.35
CA ALA A 100 -21.68 -29.00 -7.99
C ALA A 100 -21.87 -27.58 -8.53
N ASN A 101 -20.82 -26.75 -8.45
CA ASN A 101 -20.83 -25.40 -8.99
C ASN A 101 -20.89 -25.39 -10.52
N GLU A 102 -20.21 -26.33 -11.19
CA GLU A 102 -20.25 -26.48 -12.64
C GLU A 102 -21.68 -26.74 -13.14
N VAL A 103 -22.43 -27.64 -12.46
CA VAL A 103 -23.83 -27.93 -12.78
C VAL A 103 -24.73 -26.70 -12.64
N LEU A 104 -24.50 -25.87 -11.62
CA LEU A 104 -25.29 -24.66 -11.40
C LEU A 104 -25.07 -23.62 -12.51
N ILE A 105 -23.82 -23.40 -12.92
CA ILE A 105 -23.48 -22.48 -14.02
C ILE A 105 -24.08 -22.97 -15.34
N HIS A 106 -23.98 -24.27 -15.62
CA HIS A 106 -24.55 -24.84 -16.84
C HIS A 106 -26.08 -24.67 -16.89
N LYS A 107 -26.78 -24.96 -15.79
CA LYS A 107 -28.24 -24.72 -15.70
C LYS A 107 -28.59 -23.24 -15.88
N LEU A 108 -27.81 -22.33 -15.30
CA LEU A 108 -28.04 -20.90 -15.42
C LEU A 108 -27.90 -20.43 -16.88
N SER A 109 -26.83 -20.85 -17.57
CA SER A 109 -26.60 -20.54 -18.99
C SER A 109 -27.67 -21.13 -19.92
N ALA A 110 -28.26 -22.27 -19.56
CA ALA A 110 -29.33 -22.90 -20.33
C ALA A 110 -30.70 -22.24 -20.10
N SER A 111 -30.92 -21.66 -18.91
CA SER A 111 -32.20 -21.06 -18.51
C SER A 111 -32.43 -19.61 -18.98
N LYS A 112 -31.36 -18.89 -19.35
CA LYS A 112 -31.41 -17.45 -19.71
C LYS A 112 -31.08 -17.25 -21.18
N SER A 113 -31.73 -16.28 -21.82
CA SER A 113 -31.26 -15.82 -23.14
C SER A 113 -29.92 -15.09 -23.02
N LYS A 114 -29.18 -14.96 -24.13
CA LYS A 114 -27.86 -14.28 -24.15
C LYS A 114 -27.92 -12.86 -23.55
N LYS A 115 -28.99 -12.11 -23.84
CA LYS A 115 -29.13 -10.73 -23.37
C LYS A 115 -29.41 -10.66 -21.86
N GLU A 116 -30.27 -11.56 -21.37
CA GLU A 116 -30.59 -11.65 -19.94
C GLU A 116 -29.42 -12.15 -19.13
N PHE A 117 -28.64 -13.11 -19.67
CA PHE A 117 -27.41 -13.57 -19.04
C PHE A 117 -26.40 -12.43 -18.91
N ASN A 118 -26.16 -11.65 -19.97
CA ASN A 118 -25.23 -10.52 -19.90
C ASN A 118 -25.67 -9.46 -18.89
N SER A 119 -26.96 -9.13 -18.83
CA SER A 119 -27.48 -8.18 -17.83
C SER A 119 -27.28 -8.72 -16.42
N TRP A 120 -27.66 -9.97 -16.18
CA TRP A 120 -27.46 -10.64 -14.90
C TRP A 120 -25.97 -10.72 -14.51
N PHE A 121 -25.09 -11.06 -15.46
CA PHE A 121 -23.65 -11.17 -15.23
C PHE A 121 -23.08 -9.82 -14.81
N ASN A 122 -23.42 -8.74 -15.51
CA ASN A 122 -22.95 -7.40 -15.16
C ASN A 122 -23.46 -7.00 -13.77
N GLU A 123 -24.74 -7.23 -13.46
CA GLU A 123 -25.29 -6.93 -12.12
C GLU A 123 -24.59 -7.72 -11.01
N GLN A 124 -24.36 -9.03 -11.21
CA GLN A 124 -23.64 -9.84 -10.24
C GLN A 124 -22.17 -9.42 -10.13
N PHE A 125 -21.52 -9.12 -11.25
CA PHE A 125 -20.14 -8.66 -11.28
C PHE A 125 -20.00 -7.36 -10.49
N GLU A 126 -20.80 -6.34 -10.78
CA GLU A 126 -20.76 -5.06 -10.04
C GLU A 126 -21.08 -5.23 -8.54
N SER A 127 -21.95 -6.18 -8.18
CA SER A 127 -22.31 -6.45 -6.78
C SER A 127 -21.19 -7.16 -5.99
N PHE A 128 -20.40 -8.00 -6.65
CA PHE A 128 -19.38 -8.85 -6.00
C PHE A 128 -17.94 -8.44 -6.30
N LYS A 129 -17.73 -7.50 -7.21
CA LYS A 129 -16.42 -6.93 -7.52
C LYS A 129 -15.80 -6.36 -6.25
N ILE A 130 -14.55 -6.76 -5.99
CA ILE A 130 -13.76 -6.19 -4.90
C ILE A 130 -13.17 -4.88 -5.43
N SER A 131 -13.62 -3.74 -4.89
CA SER A 131 -13.00 -2.46 -5.19
C SER A 131 -11.61 -2.41 -4.53
N ASN A 132 -10.60 -1.99 -5.30
CA ASN A 132 -9.25 -1.76 -4.80
C ASN A 132 -8.92 -0.26 -4.86
N ASP A 133 -7.90 0.14 -4.09
CA ASP A 133 -7.47 1.54 -4.03
C ASP A 133 -6.93 2.04 -5.37
N TYR A 134 -6.29 1.17 -6.14
CA TYR A 134 -5.80 1.48 -7.48
C TYR A 134 -6.91 1.98 -8.43
N GLU A 135 -8.03 1.26 -8.50
CA GLU A 135 -9.15 1.59 -9.38
C GLU A 135 -9.90 2.84 -8.90
N LYS A 136 -10.02 3.03 -7.58
CA LYS A 136 -10.73 4.17 -6.99
C LYS A 136 -9.98 5.49 -7.19
N ASN A 137 -8.65 5.46 -7.28
CA ASN A 137 -7.80 6.65 -7.26
C ASN A 137 -7.23 7.04 -8.64
N GLY A 138 -7.82 6.57 -9.74
CA GLY A 138 -7.45 7.01 -11.07
C GLY A 138 -7.67 8.51 -11.30
N TYR A 139 -7.05 9.05 -12.36
CA TYR A 139 -7.13 10.48 -12.69
C TYR A 139 -8.38 10.92 -13.44
N GLY A 140 -9.39 10.06 -13.61
CA GLY A 140 -10.59 10.36 -14.40
C GLY A 140 -11.34 11.60 -13.90
N ASP A 141 -11.67 11.62 -12.61
CA ASP A 141 -12.39 12.75 -11.99
C ASP A 141 -11.56 14.04 -12.03
N TRP A 142 -10.27 13.94 -11.69
CA TRP A 142 -9.34 15.07 -11.75
C TRP A 142 -9.20 15.64 -13.16
N LEU A 143 -9.13 14.80 -14.20
CA LEU A 143 -8.98 15.25 -15.59
C LEU A 143 -10.24 15.97 -16.09
N ASN A 144 -11.42 15.51 -15.66
CA ASN A 144 -12.69 16.18 -15.98
C ASN A 144 -12.79 17.57 -15.34
N GLU A 145 -12.32 17.72 -14.11
CA GLU A 145 -12.29 19.00 -13.39
C GLU A 145 -11.22 19.95 -13.94
N ALA A 146 -10.02 19.46 -14.25
CA ALA A 146 -8.89 20.25 -14.75
C ALA A 146 -9.22 21.00 -16.05
N ASN A 147 -10.07 20.42 -16.91
CA ASN A 147 -10.55 21.08 -18.13
C ASN A 147 -11.34 22.38 -17.86
N ASN A 148 -11.81 22.60 -16.63
CA ASN A 148 -12.56 23.78 -16.23
C ASN A 148 -11.70 24.88 -15.60
N GLU A 149 -10.38 24.69 -15.47
CA GLU A 149 -9.49 25.72 -14.94
C GLU A 149 -9.44 26.94 -15.86
N LYS A 150 -9.65 28.13 -15.28
CA LYS A 150 -9.65 29.40 -16.02
C LYS A 150 -8.24 29.75 -16.47
N THR A 151 -7.99 29.67 -17.78
CA THR A 151 -6.77 30.21 -18.40
C THR A 151 -6.68 31.71 -18.14
N THR A 152 -5.64 32.15 -17.41
CA THR A 152 -5.35 33.57 -17.21
C THR A 152 -4.87 34.19 -18.52
N LEU A 153 -5.74 34.94 -19.20
CA LEU A 153 -5.38 35.69 -20.39
C LEU A 153 -4.43 36.85 -20.05
N CYS A 154 -3.19 36.76 -20.52
CA CYS A 154 -2.22 37.85 -20.42
C CYS A 154 -2.46 38.87 -21.53
N LYS A 155 -2.47 40.16 -21.15
CA LYS A 155 -2.57 41.28 -22.10
C LYS A 155 -1.20 41.84 -22.53
N ASP A 156 -0.13 41.56 -21.76
CA ASP A 156 1.22 42.09 -21.98
C ASP A 156 2.33 41.08 -21.61
N LEU A 157 3.49 41.22 -22.25
CA LEU A 157 4.68 40.36 -22.14
C LEU A 157 5.35 40.48 -20.76
N THR A 158 5.32 41.67 -20.15
CA THR A 158 5.83 41.89 -18.79
C THR A 158 4.97 41.19 -17.74
N SER A 159 3.65 41.21 -17.95
CA SER A 159 2.68 40.52 -17.09
C SER A 159 2.83 39.00 -17.19
N MET A 160 3.15 38.49 -18.39
CA MET A 160 3.45 37.08 -18.62
C MET A 160 4.67 36.62 -17.82
N ASN A 161 5.78 37.35 -17.86
CA ASN A 161 6.99 36.99 -17.11
C ASN A 161 6.74 36.92 -15.61
N LYS A 162 5.98 37.88 -15.06
CA LYS A 162 5.61 37.89 -13.64
C LYS A 162 4.79 36.66 -13.25
N ILE A 163 3.80 36.30 -14.06
CA ILE A 163 2.95 35.13 -13.82
C ILE A 163 3.75 33.82 -13.92
N ILE A 164 4.68 33.72 -14.88
CA ILE A 164 5.57 32.57 -15.01
C ILE A 164 6.47 32.44 -13.78
N ASP A 165 7.05 33.55 -13.29
CA ASP A 165 7.91 33.54 -12.11
C ASP A 165 7.13 33.20 -10.82
N GLU A 166 5.88 33.67 -10.69
CA GLU A 166 4.98 33.26 -9.61
C GLU A 166 4.67 31.76 -9.67
N LYS A 167 4.38 31.22 -10.86
CA LYS A 167 4.18 29.77 -11.05
C LYS A 167 5.43 28.96 -10.72
N LYS A 168 6.62 29.41 -11.15
CA LYS A 168 7.90 28.75 -10.80
C LYS A 168 8.11 28.70 -9.29
N LYS A 169 7.81 29.80 -8.58
CA LYS A 169 7.92 29.86 -7.11
C LYS A 169 6.93 28.92 -6.41
N ALA A 170 5.69 28.86 -6.90
CA ALA A 170 4.67 27.96 -6.38
C ALA A 170 5.09 26.50 -6.58
N LEU A 171 5.49 26.13 -7.80
CA LEU A 171 6.00 24.79 -8.12
C LEU A 171 7.25 24.44 -7.32
N ARG A 172 8.19 25.38 -7.13
CA ARG A 172 9.39 25.18 -6.31
C ARG A 172 9.04 24.84 -4.86
N SER A 173 8.01 25.48 -4.31
CA SER A 173 7.57 25.25 -2.93
C SER A 173 6.85 23.91 -2.77
N SER A 174 6.07 23.49 -3.78
CA SER A 174 5.39 22.18 -3.77
C SER A 174 6.31 21.02 -4.14
N MET A 175 7.33 21.26 -4.96
CA MET A 175 8.27 20.28 -5.50
C MET A 175 9.61 20.30 -4.76
N LEU A 176 9.65 20.81 -3.52
CA LEU A 176 10.82 20.66 -2.64
C LEU A 176 11.22 19.19 -2.66
N MET A 177 12.29 18.87 -3.39
CA MET A 177 12.71 17.51 -3.73
C MET A 177 12.63 16.65 -2.48
N THR A 178 11.63 15.77 -2.43
CA THR A 178 11.60 14.70 -1.44
C THR A 178 12.91 13.97 -1.61
N LYS A 179 13.78 14.00 -0.59
CA LYS A 179 15.06 13.29 -0.65
C LYS A 179 14.73 11.81 -0.80
N GLN A 180 14.80 11.30 -2.02
CA GLN A 180 14.70 9.87 -2.26
C GLN A 180 16.04 9.27 -1.86
N GLU A 181 16.01 8.36 -0.90
CA GLU A 181 17.17 7.55 -0.56
C GLU A 181 17.51 6.60 -1.73
N VAL A 182 18.63 5.90 -1.63
CA VAL A 182 19.01 4.91 -2.65
C VAL A 182 17.93 3.84 -2.72
N ARG A 183 17.13 3.87 -3.79
CA ARG A 183 16.13 2.86 -4.09
C ARG A 183 16.74 1.81 -5.01
N GLU A 184 16.32 0.56 -4.85
CA GLU A 184 16.76 -0.50 -5.76
C GLU A 184 16.35 -0.21 -7.21
N PHE A 185 17.31 -0.36 -8.10
CA PHE A 185 17.11 -0.23 -9.53
C PHE A 185 16.29 -1.43 -10.00
N ASN A 186 15.06 -1.19 -10.51
CA ASN A 186 14.01 -2.15 -10.90
C ASN A 186 12.84 -2.35 -9.93
N ASN A 187 12.53 -1.39 -9.04
CA ASN A 187 11.18 -1.32 -8.48
C ASN A 187 10.22 -0.76 -9.56
N SER A 188 9.91 -1.59 -10.56
CA SER A 188 8.97 -1.27 -11.62
C SER A 188 7.66 -0.83 -10.99
N HIS A 189 7.23 0.40 -11.26
CA HIS A 189 5.97 1.00 -10.80
C HIS A 189 4.72 0.32 -11.40
N TYR A 190 4.90 -0.88 -11.96
CA TYR A 190 3.86 -1.65 -12.60
C TYR A 190 3.30 -2.64 -11.58
N CYS A 191 2.22 -2.21 -10.93
CA CYS A 191 1.37 -3.00 -10.05
C CYS A 191 2.05 -3.45 -8.74
N ASP A 192 1.78 -2.73 -7.65
CA ASP A 192 2.02 -3.28 -6.31
C ASP A 192 1.13 -4.52 -6.15
N LEU A 193 1.66 -5.60 -5.58
CA LEU A 193 0.92 -6.86 -5.42
C LEU A 193 -0.35 -6.67 -4.57
N THR A 194 -0.35 -5.63 -3.73
CA THR A 194 -1.48 -5.23 -2.89
C THR A 194 -2.49 -4.34 -3.60
N ASN A 195 -2.32 -4.02 -4.89
CA ASN A 195 -3.14 -3.06 -5.65
C ASN A 195 -3.28 -1.70 -4.92
N SER A 196 -2.24 -1.30 -4.19
CA SER A 196 -2.16 0.00 -3.53
C SER A 196 -2.02 1.11 -4.57
N LYS A 197 -2.51 2.31 -4.24
CA LYS A 197 -2.39 3.48 -5.09
C LYS A 197 -0.91 3.79 -5.35
N PRO A 198 -0.45 3.87 -6.61
CA PRO A 198 0.92 4.26 -6.91
C PRO A 198 1.13 5.77 -6.64
N GLU A 199 2.36 6.16 -6.32
CA GLU A 199 2.73 7.58 -6.16
C GLU A 199 2.60 8.34 -7.48
N ASP A 200 3.07 7.72 -8.57
CA ASP A 200 2.93 8.20 -9.94
C ASP A 200 2.82 7.02 -10.93
N TYR A 201 2.28 7.31 -12.11
CA TYR A 201 2.17 6.36 -13.23
C TYR A 201 3.26 6.61 -14.28
N SER A 202 4.41 7.14 -13.89
CA SER A 202 5.51 7.45 -14.81
C SER A 202 6.33 6.21 -15.15
N SER A 203 6.99 6.22 -16.31
CA SER A 203 7.94 5.18 -16.67
C SER A 203 9.31 5.48 -16.04
N GLY A 204 10.05 4.42 -15.68
CA GLY A 204 11.43 4.57 -15.22
C GLY A 204 12.35 5.18 -16.30
N LEU A 205 13.40 5.88 -15.87
CA LEU A 205 14.36 6.61 -16.72
C LEU A 205 15.00 5.75 -17.83
N PHE A 206 15.13 4.44 -17.61
CA PHE A 206 15.76 3.49 -18.55
C PHE A 206 14.75 2.52 -19.19
N SER A 207 13.47 2.83 -19.12
CA SER A 207 12.44 2.05 -19.81
C SER A 207 12.63 2.15 -21.32
N LYS A 208 12.31 1.07 -22.06
CA LYS A 208 12.32 1.10 -23.53
C LYS A 208 11.26 2.05 -24.10
N PHE A 209 10.15 2.21 -23.37
CA PHE A 209 9.05 3.09 -23.71
C PHE A 209 8.88 4.12 -22.60
N GLN A 210 9.37 5.33 -22.88
CA GLN A 210 9.27 6.45 -21.96
C GLN A 210 7.89 7.09 -22.05
N TYR A 211 7.16 7.06 -20.95
CA TYR A 211 5.93 7.81 -20.73
C TYR A 211 5.97 8.48 -19.35
N GLU A 212 5.16 9.52 -19.19
CA GLU A 212 5.09 10.31 -17.97
C GLU A 212 3.67 10.24 -17.41
N ASP A 213 3.56 10.43 -16.10
CA ASP A 213 2.29 10.51 -15.42
C ASP A 213 1.44 11.70 -15.95
N LEU A 214 0.17 11.44 -16.27
CA LEU A 214 -0.75 12.43 -16.83
C LEU A 214 -0.90 13.66 -15.92
N LYS A 215 -1.14 13.44 -14.62
CA LYS A 215 -1.35 14.54 -13.67
C LYS A 215 -0.08 15.35 -13.49
N LYS A 216 1.07 14.68 -13.44
CA LYS A 216 2.37 15.32 -13.40
C LYS A 216 2.62 16.17 -14.65
N ALA A 217 2.38 15.64 -15.85
CA ALA A 217 2.57 16.38 -17.10
C ALA A 217 1.72 17.66 -17.19
N HIS A 218 0.49 17.62 -16.66
CA HIS A 218 -0.40 18.78 -16.62
C HIS A 218 -0.04 19.81 -15.54
N ASN A 219 0.45 19.37 -14.38
CA ASN A 219 0.78 20.28 -13.28
C ASN A 219 2.19 20.84 -13.37
N GLU A 220 3.16 20.06 -13.86
CA GLU A 220 4.58 20.39 -13.92
C GLU A 220 4.99 20.93 -15.30
N SER A 221 4.19 21.81 -15.89
CA SER A 221 4.48 22.35 -17.23
C SER A 221 5.68 23.32 -17.29
N ILE A 222 6.19 23.78 -16.15
CA ILE A 222 7.26 24.77 -16.06
C ILE A 222 8.36 24.25 -15.14
N ILE A 223 9.62 24.40 -15.57
CA ILE A 223 10.80 24.08 -14.76
C ILE A 223 10.84 25.03 -13.53
N PRO A 224 10.77 24.53 -12.28
CA PRO A 224 10.67 25.33 -11.06
C PRO A 224 12.02 25.92 -10.62
N VAL A 225 12.75 26.54 -11.54
CA VAL A 225 14.04 27.19 -11.26
C VAL A 225 13.85 28.70 -11.25
N THR A 226 14.26 29.31 -10.15
CA THR A 226 14.23 30.75 -9.92
C THR A 226 15.64 31.33 -9.86
N ASN A 227 15.78 32.65 -9.93
CA ASN A 227 17.09 33.30 -9.78
C ASN A 227 17.74 33.05 -8.40
N GLU A 228 16.96 32.62 -7.41
CA GLU A 228 17.47 32.23 -6.08
C GLU A 228 18.23 30.90 -6.11
N ASP A 229 17.94 30.03 -7.08
CA ASP A 229 18.60 28.73 -7.24
C ASP A 229 19.92 28.84 -8.02
N ASN A 230 20.28 30.06 -8.44
CA ASN A 230 21.53 30.32 -9.12
C ASN A 230 22.69 30.02 -8.16
N ILE A 231 23.49 29.02 -8.52
CA ILE A 231 24.69 28.65 -7.77
C ILE A 231 25.56 29.89 -7.68
N SER A 232 26.07 30.16 -6.47
CA SER A 232 27.00 31.26 -6.20
C SER A 232 28.08 31.29 -7.30
N LYS A 233 28.09 32.35 -8.10
CA LYS A 233 29.15 32.54 -9.10
C LYS A 233 30.46 32.71 -8.35
N TYR A 234 31.46 31.89 -8.66
CA TYR A 234 32.79 32.03 -8.06
C TYR A 234 33.55 33.12 -8.79
N THR A 235 34.04 34.09 -8.04
CA THR A 235 34.81 35.23 -8.56
C THR A 235 36.27 34.87 -8.80
N SER A 236 36.81 33.88 -8.08
CA SER A 236 38.21 33.45 -8.17
C SER A 236 38.35 31.92 -8.13
N LEU A 237 39.45 31.41 -8.67
CA LEU A 237 39.86 30.01 -8.54
C LEU A 237 40.07 29.60 -7.07
N GLU A 238 40.45 30.54 -6.21
CA GLU A 238 40.62 30.29 -4.77
C GLU A 238 39.28 30.06 -4.06
N ASP A 239 38.22 30.78 -4.44
CA ASP A 239 36.86 30.55 -3.90
C ASP A 239 36.39 29.11 -4.20
N ILE A 240 36.72 28.61 -5.40
CA ILE A 240 36.42 27.24 -5.83
C ILE A 240 37.21 26.23 -4.98
N ARG A 241 38.51 26.47 -4.77
CA ARG A 241 39.37 25.60 -3.96
C ARG A 241 38.88 25.52 -2.52
N LEU A 242 38.55 26.66 -1.92
CA LEU A 242 38.13 26.75 -0.53
C LEU A 242 36.78 26.06 -0.32
N LYS A 243 35.83 26.22 -1.26
CA LYS A 243 34.54 25.52 -1.18
C LYS A 243 34.67 24.01 -1.37
N ARG A 244 35.53 23.55 -2.29
CA ARG A 244 35.82 22.11 -2.46
C ARG A 244 36.53 21.52 -1.24
N ALA A 245 37.46 22.26 -0.64
CA ALA A 245 38.16 21.84 0.57
C ALA A 245 37.21 21.73 1.78
N ASN A 246 36.18 22.58 1.84
CA ASN A 246 35.14 22.54 2.87
C ASN A 246 34.06 21.46 2.63
N GLN A 247 34.06 20.78 1.47
CA GLN A 247 33.13 19.68 1.25
C GLN A 247 33.58 18.46 2.05
N SER A 248 32.69 17.96 2.91
CA SER A 248 32.93 16.69 3.60
C SER A 248 32.81 15.55 2.60
N LEU A 249 33.95 15.00 2.19
CA LEU A 249 34.08 13.82 1.31
C LEU A 249 34.45 12.57 2.11
N THR A 250 34.38 12.61 3.44
CA THR A 250 34.70 11.46 4.27
C THR A 250 33.63 10.39 4.06
N PRO A 251 34.00 9.17 3.65
CA PRO A 251 33.06 8.07 3.59
C PRO A 251 32.50 7.78 4.99
N LEU A 252 31.30 7.21 5.03
CA LEU A 252 30.68 6.75 6.27
C LEU A 252 31.63 5.81 7.02
N GLN A 253 31.71 5.96 8.34
CA GLN A 253 32.45 5.02 9.18
C GLN A 253 31.75 3.64 9.14
N GLU A 254 32.49 2.56 9.33
CA GLU A 254 31.95 1.19 9.24
C GLU A 254 30.72 0.97 10.13
N HIS A 255 30.76 1.49 11.37
CA HIS A 255 29.63 1.44 12.30
C HIS A 255 28.40 2.20 11.77
N GLU A 256 28.58 3.38 11.18
CA GLU A 256 27.48 4.17 10.62
C GLU A 256 26.90 3.49 9.36
N ALA A 257 27.77 2.94 8.50
CA ALA A 257 27.36 2.21 7.31
C ALA A 257 26.57 0.95 7.66
N THR A 258 27.02 0.16 8.65
CA THR A 258 26.30 -1.03 9.11
C THR A 258 24.96 -0.68 9.75
N THR A 259 24.89 0.42 10.52
CA THR A 259 23.63 0.93 11.07
C THR A 259 22.65 1.32 9.96
N TYR A 260 23.13 2.01 8.93
CA TYR A 260 22.33 2.38 7.76
C TYR A 260 21.80 1.14 7.02
N LEU A 261 22.65 0.14 6.78
CA LEU A 261 22.23 -1.11 6.12
C LEU A 261 21.21 -1.90 6.94
N ASN A 262 21.36 -1.96 8.27
CA ASN A 262 20.41 -2.64 9.14
C ASN A 262 19.05 -1.94 9.14
N LYS A 263 19.04 -0.61 9.18
CA LYS A 263 17.81 0.19 9.06
C LYS A 263 17.10 -0.07 7.73
N SER A 264 17.84 -0.09 6.63
CA SER A 264 17.26 -0.41 5.31
C SER A 264 16.62 -1.79 5.28
N LYS A 265 17.22 -2.80 5.92
CA LYS A 265 16.64 -4.15 6.03
C LYS A 265 15.41 -4.19 6.92
N GLU A 266 15.40 -3.43 8.01
CA GLU A 266 14.22 -3.27 8.88
C GLU A 266 13.07 -2.63 8.11
N ASP A 267 13.32 -1.56 7.35
CA ASP A 267 12.32 -0.90 6.51
C ASP A 267 11.74 -1.86 5.44
N GLU A 268 12.59 -2.69 4.82
CA GLU A 268 12.16 -3.73 3.88
C GLU A 268 11.29 -4.81 4.55
N ASN A 269 11.70 -5.29 5.73
CA ASN A 269 10.94 -6.26 6.52
C ASN A 269 9.56 -5.71 6.93
N ASN A 270 9.52 -4.42 7.28
CA ASN A 270 8.29 -3.70 7.62
C ASN A 270 7.35 -3.63 6.41
N LEU A 271 7.87 -3.23 5.25
CA LEU A 271 7.10 -3.19 4.00
C LEU A 271 6.57 -4.58 3.61
N SER A 272 7.41 -5.60 3.72
CA SER A 272 7.03 -6.99 3.43
C SER A 272 5.93 -7.50 4.37
N SER A 273 6.03 -7.18 5.66
CA SER A 273 5.01 -7.56 6.66
C SER A 273 3.67 -6.86 6.41
N MET A 274 3.70 -5.58 6.06
CA MET A 274 2.51 -4.82 5.67
C MET A 274 1.87 -5.40 4.41
N ARG A 275 2.67 -5.73 3.38
CA ARG A 275 2.16 -6.40 2.17
C ARG A 275 1.52 -7.74 2.49
N ALA A 276 2.14 -8.55 3.33
CA ALA A 276 1.60 -9.84 3.75
C ALA A 276 0.23 -9.68 4.43
N TYR A 277 0.09 -8.69 5.31
CA TYR A 277 -1.19 -8.37 5.94
C TYR A 277 -2.27 -8.00 4.92
N ASN A 278 -1.95 -7.09 4.00
CA ASN A 278 -2.88 -6.64 2.96
C ASN A 278 -3.34 -7.80 2.07
N LEU A 279 -2.43 -8.70 1.69
CA LEU A 279 -2.77 -9.89 0.90
C LEU A 279 -3.68 -10.86 1.66
N LEU A 280 -3.39 -11.10 2.95
CA LEU A 280 -4.26 -11.93 3.79
C LEU A 280 -5.66 -11.33 3.92
N LYS A 281 -5.76 -10.00 4.09
CA LYS A 281 -7.04 -9.29 4.16
C LYS A 281 -7.80 -9.39 2.84
N GLN A 282 -7.12 -9.24 1.70
CA GLN A 282 -7.71 -9.38 0.37
C GLN A 282 -8.21 -10.81 0.11
N ASP A 283 -7.44 -11.82 0.49
CA ASP A 283 -7.84 -13.22 0.38
C ASP A 283 -9.09 -13.52 1.22
N GLU A 284 -9.15 -13.01 2.45
CA GLU A 284 -10.32 -13.15 3.32
C GLU A 284 -11.57 -12.51 2.71
N VAL A 285 -11.46 -11.27 2.23
CA VAL A 285 -12.57 -10.57 1.55
C VAL A 285 -13.00 -11.33 0.30
N SER A 286 -12.05 -11.82 -0.49
CA SER A 286 -12.31 -12.63 -1.69
C SER A 286 -13.07 -13.90 -1.36
N ARG A 287 -12.66 -14.62 -0.32
CA ARG A 287 -13.35 -15.85 0.12
C ARG A 287 -14.78 -15.56 0.57
N GLN A 288 -14.99 -14.51 1.37
CA GLN A 288 -16.32 -14.12 1.83
C GLN A 288 -17.25 -13.74 0.66
N GLN A 289 -16.74 -12.98 -0.31
CA GLN A 289 -17.52 -12.60 -1.48
C GLN A 289 -17.82 -13.80 -2.39
N ASN A 290 -16.86 -14.71 -2.56
CA ASN A 290 -17.07 -15.94 -3.30
C ASN A 290 -18.14 -16.84 -2.64
N GLU A 291 -18.08 -17.02 -1.32
CA GLU A 291 -19.11 -17.77 -0.57
C GLU A 291 -20.50 -17.15 -0.72
N ARG A 292 -20.60 -15.81 -0.60
CA ARG A 292 -21.85 -15.09 -0.81
C ARG A 292 -22.37 -15.23 -2.23
N PHE A 293 -21.50 -15.13 -3.23
CA PHE A 293 -21.84 -15.33 -4.64
C PHE A 293 -22.46 -16.72 -4.85
N TRP A 294 -21.79 -17.79 -4.41
CA TRP A 294 -22.31 -19.15 -4.55
C TRP A 294 -23.60 -19.38 -3.76
N SER A 295 -23.73 -18.79 -2.57
CA SER A 295 -24.97 -18.88 -1.78
C SER A 295 -26.16 -18.22 -2.48
N ASN A 296 -25.95 -17.04 -3.08
CA ASN A 296 -26.98 -16.34 -3.83
C ASN A 296 -27.36 -17.11 -5.10
N LEU A 297 -26.38 -17.65 -5.81
CA LEU A 297 -26.61 -18.45 -7.01
C LEU A 297 -27.40 -19.72 -6.68
N LYS A 298 -27.06 -20.41 -5.59
CA LYS A 298 -27.81 -21.58 -5.07
C LYS A 298 -29.24 -21.26 -4.64
N ARG A 299 -29.56 -20.01 -4.30
CA ARG A 299 -30.92 -19.58 -3.93
C ARG A 299 -31.79 -19.24 -5.15
N ILE A 300 -31.15 -18.78 -6.23
CA ILE A 300 -31.82 -18.36 -7.47
C ILE A 300 -32.17 -19.60 -8.34
N MET A 301 -31.45 -20.70 -8.16
CA MET A 301 -31.58 -21.95 -8.91
C MET A 301 -32.35 -23.03 -8.13
#